data_AF-A0A3B8IH27-F1
#
_entry.id   AF-A0A3B8IH27-F1
#
_cell.length_a   1.000
_cell.length_b   1.000
_cell.length_c   1.000
_cell.angle_alpha   90.00
_cell.angle_beta   90.00
_cell.angle_gamma   90.00
#
_symmetry.space_group_name_H-M   'P 1'
#
loop_
_entity.id
_entity.type
_entity.pdbx_description
1 polymer ?
#
loop_
_entity_poly.entity_id
_entity_poly.type
_entity_poly.pdbx_seq_one_letter_code
_entity_poly.pdbx_strand_id
1 'polypeptide(L)'
;MENITQQFAQLQEEANGMVTAVGKGEEWIDKYGAAPTRETKKTRLSEHRRTLNRVVQAAQKRSSVAIFGQSQVGKSFLVRSMARSPQTGKLEILDTEKAEKIDFLQKINPPGGRESTGIITRFSTSSPGQTPAGFPFKLELLSQLDVAAIIINGYLEDLQDYAEEVTKEEIAQKVSAIKSEISGQNYPGVSVDEIRDFNDYLTIHFRDNYRIRDCKELGFFEDLVGLLPKLPQERRWELLHYFWGKNAFWTQIFKGISSTLQSLGFAKVVFVNTDAIINGKKQPQFGNTTNILDVERIKEMFYTQSLDKLPVQTSEGNQAQVGRSELTALIKELHLQIPNDFEAGGEKKLLAFADILDFPGSKSREKVPEAVFNSNNEKAKLSIYVRGKVAHLFYLYNRDMGISTLLYCMDNEPPLVSESPGLLGNWIKQYAGGDTPEARAKHQDKVMQLLR
;
A
#
# COMPACT_ATOMS: atom_id res chain seq x y z
N MET A 1 21.09 13.65 -19.66
CA MET A 1 20.82 12.51 -18.75
C MET A 1 21.36 12.78 -17.36
N GLU A 2 22.61 13.23 -17.19
CA GLU A 2 23.05 13.90 -15.93
C GLU A 2 22.07 14.99 -15.48
N ASN A 3 21.53 15.74 -16.45
CA ASN A 3 20.50 16.76 -16.23
C ASN A 3 19.24 16.22 -15.50
N ILE A 4 18.75 15.00 -15.78
CA ILE A 4 17.52 14.50 -15.14
C ILE A 4 17.77 14.10 -13.68
N THR A 5 18.86 13.38 -13.40
CA THR A 5 19.23 13.02 -12.01
C THR A 5 19.50 14.28 -11.18
N GLN A 6 20.17 15.27 -11.78
CA GLN A 6 20.40 16.57 -11.15
C GLN A 6 19.11 17.35 -10.92
N GLN A 7 18.16 17.33 -11.86
CA GLN A 7 16.84 17.93 -11.70
C GLN A 7 16.03 17.28 -10.57
N PHE A 8 16.05 15.94 -10.44
CA PHE A 8 15.39 15.27 -9.32
C PHE A 8 16.05 15.60 -7.97
N ALA A 9 17.39 15.67 -7.93
CA ALA A 9 18.12 16.08 -6.73
C ALA A 9 17.78 17.53 -6.34
N GLN A 10 17.72 18.44 -7.32
CA GLN A 10 17.32 19.84 -7.12
C GLN A 10 15.86 19.94 -6.64
N LEU A 11 14.94 19.21 -7.28
CA LEU A 11 13.53 19.15 -6.86
C LEU A 11 13.41 18.65 -5.42
N GLN A 12 14.19 17.64 -5.05
CA GLN A 12 14.24 17.13 -3.69
C GLN A 12 14.76 18.19 -2.70
N GLU A 13 15.83 18.91 -3.05
CA GLU A 13 16.38 19.99 -2.22
C GLU A 13 15.36 21.13 -2.03
N GLU A 14 14.76 21.60 -3.12
CA GLU A 14 13.73 22.66 -3.11
C GLU A 14 12.51 22.23 -2.29
N ALA A 15 12.01 21.01 -2.49
CA ALA A 15 10.87 20.48 -1.75
C ALA A 15 11.19 20.36 -0.25
N ASN A 16 12.39 19.92 0.13
CA ASN A 16 12.82 19.90 1.53
C ASN A 16 12.94 21.30 2.14
N GLY A 17 13.44 22.27 1.36
CA GLY A 17 13.46 23.68 1.75
C GLY A 17 12.06 24.21 2.03
N MET A 18 11.10 23.87 1.18
CA MET A 18 9.69 24.25 1.34
C MET A 18 9.03 23.56 2.54
N VAL A 19 9.29 22.26 2.78
CA VAL A 19 8.82 21.55 3.99
C VAL A 19 9.31 22.27 5.25
N THR A 20 10.60 22.65 5.27
CA THR A 20 11.21 23.38 6.40
C THR A 20 10.58 24.76 6.58
N ALA A 21 10.34 25.49 5.49
CA ALA A 21 9.70 26.80 5.53
C ALA A 21 8.25 26.72 6.03
N VAL A 22 7.49 25.71 5.61
CA VAL A 22 6.13 25.45 6.08
C VAL A 22 6.13 25.14 7.57
N GLY A 23 7.05 24.30 8.07
CA GLY A 23 7.19 24.03 9.50
C GLY A 23 7.45 25.30 10.33
N LYS A 24 8.37 26.17 9.88
CA LYS A 24 8.58 27.49 10.50
C LYS A 24 7.33 28.37 10.46
N GLY A 25 6.56 28.28 9.39
CA GLY A 25 5.26 28.96 9.26
C GLY A 25 4.22 28.46 10.26
N GLU A 26 4.16 27.15 10.51
CA GLU A 26 3.29 26.55 11.54
C GLU A 26 3.68 27.07 12.94
N GLU A 27 4.97 27.06 13.29
CA GLU A 27 5.48 27.61 14.56
C GLU A 27 5.17 29.11 14.71
N TRP A 28 5.31 29.88 13.63
CA TRP A 28 4.98 31.31 13.64
C TRP A 28 3.49 31.55 13.87
N ILE A 29 2.62 30.75 13.24
CA ILE A 29 1.16 30.82 13.43
C ILE A 29 0.77 30.46 14.86
N ASP A 30 1.43 29.47 15.47
CA ASP A 30 1.19 29.11 16.87
C ASP A 30 1.51 30.27 17.81
N LYS A 31 2.57 31.04 17.53
CA LYS A 31 3.01 32.16 18.36
C LYS A 31 2.27 33.47 18.11
N TYR A 32 1.99 33.80 16.84
CA TYR A 32 1.51 35.13 16.43
C TYR A 32 0.17 35.12 15.71
N GLY A 33 -0.34 33.95 15.32
CA GLY A 33 -1.58 33.83 14.56
C GLY A 33 -2.80 34.28 15.37
N ALA A 34 -3.67 35.08 14.76
CA ALA A 34 -4.93 35.50 15.37
C ALA A 34 -5.81 34.28 15.70
N ALA A 35 -6.26 34.17 16.95
CA ALA A 35 -7.00 33.02 17.46
C ALA A 35 -8.15 32.53 16.56
N PRO A 36 -8.99 33.40 15.94
CA PRO A 36 -10.12 32.95 15.12
C PRO A 36 -9.72 32.23 13.82
N THR A 37 -8.51 32.49 13.29
CA THR A 37 -8.07 31.94 11.99
C THR A 37 -6.87 31.00 12.10
N ARG A 38 -6.31 30.87 13.31
CA ARG A 38 -5.08 30.12 13.58
C ARG A 38 -5.20 28.68 13.12
N GLU A 39 -6.25 27.99 13.56
CA GLU A 39 -6.44 26.56 13.30
C GLU A 39 -6.66 26.25 11.82
N THR A 40 -7.49 27.06 11.14
CA THR A 40 -7.74 26.90 9.70
C THR A 40 -6.46 27.11 8.88
N LYS A 41 -5.65 28.11 9.22
CA LYS A 41 -4.37 28.36 8.53
C LYS A 41 -3.36 27.25 8.81
N LYS A 42 -3.30 26.75 10.05
CA LYS A 42 -2.43 25.64 10.44
C LYS A 42 -2.81 24.36 9.70
N THR A 43 -4.09 24.05 9.61
CA THR A 43 -4.60 22.91 8.83
C THR A 43 -4.16 22.99 7.38
N ARG A 44 -4.30 24.15 6.73
CA ARG A 44 -3.83 24.35 5.34
C ARG A 44 -2.33 24.19 5.18
N LEU A 45 -1.53 24.70 6.12
CA LEU A 45 -0.08 24.49 6.10
C LEU A 45 0.29 23.02 6.27
N SER A 46 -0.36 22.31 7.18
CA SER A 46 -0.17 20.87 7.39
C SER A 46 -0.52 20.05 6.14
N GLU A 47 -1.60 20.40 5.43
CA GLU A 47 -1.95 19.81 4.13
C GLU A 47 -0.86 20.02 3.07
N HIS A 48 -0.32 21.24 2.97
CA HIS A 48 0.79 21.53 2.07
C HIS A 48 2.06 20.77 2.47
N ARG A 49 2.37 20.69 3.77
CA ARG A 49 3.51 19.92 4.29
C ARG A 49 3.40 18.44 3.93
N ARG A 50 2.22 17.84 4.13
CA ARG A 50 1.92 16.45 3.75
C ARG A 50 2.14 16.22 2.25
N THR A 51 1.64 17.13 1.41
CA THR A 51 1.82 17.05 -0.05
C THR A 51 3.29 17.17 -0.44
N LEU A 52 4.03 18.13 0.13
CA LEU A 52 5.46 18.30 -0.13
C LEU A 52 6.29 17.11 0.33
N ASN A 53 5.97 16.54 1.49
CA ASN A 53 6.61 15.31 1.97
C ASN A 53 6.42 14.16 0.96
N ARG A 54 5.24 14.02 0.35
CA ARG A 54 5.02 13.02 -0.72
C ARG A 54 5.92 13.29 -1.93
N VAL A 55 6.08 14.55 -2.34
CA VAL A 55 6.99 14.93 -3.43
C VAL A 55 8.45 14.57 -3.08
N VAL A 56 8.90 14.88 -1.86
CA VAL A 56 10.24 14.53 -1.38
C VAL A 56 10.45 13.02 -1.44
N GLN A 57 9.50 12.24 -0.93
CA GLN A 57 9.59 10.77 -0.94
C GLN A 57 9.56 10.20 -2.36
N ALA A 58 8.73 10.75 -3.25
CA ALA A 58 8.65 10.33 -4.64
C ALA A 58 9.95 10.63 -5.41
N ALA A 59 10.55 11.81 -5.19
CA ALA A 59 11.81 12.20 -5.84
C ALA A 59 13.02 11.33 -5.44
N GLN A 60 12.96 10.67 -4.27
CA GLN A 60 13.99 9.73 -3.81
C GLN A 60 13.86 8.35 -4.45
N LYS A 61 12.69 8.01 -5.02
CA LYS A 61 12.46 6.72 -5.66
C LYS A 61 12.78 6.83 -7.15
N ARG A 62 13.27 5.74 -7.72
CA ARG A 62 13.38 5.62 -9.19
C ARG A 62 11.99 5.65 -9.79
N SER A 63 11.88 6.30 -10.95
CA SER A 63 10.65 6.29 -11.76
C SER A 63 10.17 4.87 -11.99
N SER A 64 8.87 4.68 -12.20
CA SER A 64 8.30 3.34 -12.30
C SER A 64 7.34 3.20 -13.48
N VAL A 65 7.39 2.03 -14.10
CA VAL A 65 6.38 1.56 -15.03
C VAL A 65 5.50 0.53 -14.30
N ALA A 66 4.28 0.95 -13.96
CA ALA A 66 3.30 0.08 -13.34
C ALA A 66 2.53 -0.71 -14.39
N ILE A 67 2.54 -2.03 -14.26
CA ILE A 67 1.73 -2.92 -15.09
C ILE A 67 0.49 -3.28 -14.28
N PHE A 68 -0.67 -2.82 -14.74
CA PHE A 68 -1.96 -2.99 -14.07
C PHE A 68 -2.99 -3.56 -15.04
N GLY A 69 -4.01 -4.25 -14.53
CA GLY A 69 -5.01 -4.92 -15.35
C GLY A 69 -5.70 -6.06 -14.61
N GLN A 70 -6.75 -6.59 -15.21
CA GLN A 70 -7.53 -7.68 -14.64
C GLN A 70 -6.73 -8.96 -14.44
N SER A 71 -7.31 -9.87 -13.66
CA SER A 71 -6.84 -11.25 -13.61
C SER A 71 -6.63 -11.90 -14.96
N GLN A 72 -5.46 -12.54 -15.10
CA GLN A 72 -5.15 -13.50 -16.16
C GLN A 72 -5.05 -12.92 -17.58
N VAL A 73 -5.01 -11.59 -17.73
CA VAL A 73 -4.89 -10.91 -19.05
C VAL A 73 -3.46 -10.83 -19.61
N GLY A 74 -2.50 -11.59 -19.06
CA GLY A 74 -1.12 -11.62 -19.57
C GLY A 74 -0.12 -10.64 -18.92
N LYS A 75 -0.46 -9.99 -17.80
CA LYS A 75 0.46 -9.07 -17.07
C LYS A 75 1.84 -9.67 -16.79
N SER A 76 1.88 -10.88 -16.22
CA SER A 76 3.15 -11.55 -15.89
C SER A 76 4.00 -11.83 -17.13
N PHE A 77 3.37 -12.04 -18.30
CA PHE A 77 4.10 -12.17 -19.56
C PHE A 77 4.75 -10.84 -19.98
N LEU A 78 4.05 -9.72 -19.82
CA LEU A 78 4.59 -8.38 -20.09
C LEU A 78 5.74 -8.03 -19.15
N VAL A 79 5.56 -8.23 -17.83
CA VAL A 79 6.60 -8.04 -16.81
C VAL A 79 7.85 -8.85 -17.18
N ARG A 80 7.69 -10.14 -17.48
CA ARG A 80 8.80 -11.01 -17.89
C ARG A 80 9.47 -10.50 -19.17
N SER A 81 8.70 -10.12 -20.17
CA SER A 81 9.25 -9.66 -21.45
C SER A 81 10.09 -8.40 -21.28
N MET A 82 9.64 -7.49 -20.41
CA MET A 82 10.37 -6.27 -20.07
C MET A 82 11.60 -6.56 -19.19
N ALA A 83 11.50 -7.42 -18.18
CA ALA A 83 12.55 -7.63 -17.18
C ALA A 83 13.55 -8.76 -17.48
N ARG A 84 13.29 -9.65 -18.46
CA ARG A 84 14.21 -10.78 -18.76
C ARG A 84 15.58 -10.31 -19.25
N SER A 85 16.66 -10.94 -18.80
CA SER A 85 18.02 -10.75 -19.32
C SER A 85 18.06 -11.01 -20.83
N PRO A 86 18.72 -10.15 -21.63
CA PRO A 86 18.95 -10.38 -23.04
C PRO A 86 19.98 -11.50 -23.27
N GLN A 87 20.85 -11.77 -22.29
CA GLN A 87 21.89 -12.80 -22.39
C GLN A 87 21.34 -14.21 -22.15
N THR A 88 20.46 -14.36 -21.15
CA THR A 88 19.93 -15.68 -20.76
C THR A 88 18.50 -15.93 -21.24
N GLY A 89 17.78 -14.87 -21.64
CA GLY A 89 16.35 -14.94 -21.98
C GLY A 89 15.42 -15.17 -20.77
N LYS A 90 15.98 -15.21 -19.55
CA LYS A 90 15.26 -15.49 -18.31
C LYS A 90 15.08 -14.24 -17.46
N LEU A 91 14.04 -14.23 -16.63
CA LEU A 91 13.91 -13.24 -15.55
C LEU A 91 14.67 -13.77 -14.34
N GLU A 92 15.82 -13.19 -14.06
CA GLU A 92 16.73 -13.59 -13.00
C GLU A 92 16.69 -12.57 -11.86
N ILE A 93 16.65 -13.06 -10.62
CA ILE A 93 16.71 -12.24 -9.42
C ILE A 93 18.06 -12.45 -8.74
N LEU A 94 18.70 -11.36 -8.33
CA LEU A 94 19.94 -11.39 -7.58
C LEU A 94 19.65 -11.63 -6.09
N ASP A 95 20.28 -12.67 -5.53
CA ASP A 95 20.49 -12.77 -4.09
C ASP A 95 21.63 -11.82 -3.71
N THR A 96 21.30 -10.74 -2.99
CA THR A 96 22.25 -9.66 -2.66
C THR A 96 23.43 -10.13 -1.79
N GLU A 97 23.32 -11.29 -1.13
CA GLU A 97 24.37 -11.86 -0.29
C GLU A 97 25.19 -12.93 -1.03
N LYS A 98 24.52 -13.80 -1.79
CA LYS A 98 25.16 -14.99 -2.39
C LYS A 98 25.74 -14.78 -3.78
N ALA A 99 25.51 -13.61 -4.39
CA ALA A 99 25.83 -13.34 -5.80
C ALA A 99 25.23 -14.39 -6.77
N GLU A 100 24.17 -15.07 -6.34
CA GLU A 100 23.46 -16.08 -7.11
C GLU A 100 22.34 -15.44 -7.94
N LYS A 101 22.09 -16.01 -9.12
CA LYS A 101 20.97 -15.66 -10.00
C LYS A 101 19.87 -16.71 -9.86
N ILE A 102 18.71 -16.28 -9.36
CA ILE A 102 17.56 -17.14 -9.12
C ILE A 102 16.57 -16.95 -10.28
N ASP A 103 16.22 -18.03 -10.98
CA ASP A 103 15.19 -18.00 -12.01
C ASP A 103 13.82 -17.72 -11.37
N PHE A 104 13.29 -16.51 -11.62
CA PHE A 104 12.03 -16.06 -11.02
C PHE A 104 10.88 -17.00 -11.35
N LEU A 105 10.75 -17.43 -12.61
CA LEU A 105 9.61 -18.22 -13.05
C LEU A 105 9.62 -19.62 -12.41
N GLN A 106 10.80 -20.22 -12.29
CA GLN A 106 10.93 -21.57 -11.75
C GLN A 106 10.93 -21.61 -10.22
N LYS A 107 11.56 -20.62 -9.57
CA LYS A 107 11.86 -20.69 -8.13
C LYS A 107 11.04 -19.73 -7.27
N ILE A 108 10.53 -18.63 -7.81
CA ILE A 108 9.88 -17.56 -7.02
C ILE A 108 8.40 -17.42 -7.36
N ASN A 109 8.05 -17.43 -8.65
CA ASN A 109 6.67 -17.25 -9.10
C ASN A 109 5.79 -18.39 -8.58
N PRO A 110 4.70 -18.11 -7.84
CA PRO A 110 3.81 -19.15 -7.36
C PRO A 110 3.26 -20.02 -8.51
N PRO A 111 3.25 -21.36 -8.37
CA PRO A 111 2.72 -22.25 -9.39
C PRO A 111 1.18 -22.30 -9.39
N GLY A 112 0.57 -22.34 -10.58
CA GLY A 112 -0.87 -22.61 -10.72
C GLY A 112 -1.65 -21.72 -11.69
N GLY A 113 -1.00 -20.81 -12.43
CA GLY A 113 -1.61 -20.04 -13.53
C GLY A 113 -2.75 -19.08 -13.14
N ARG A 114 -3.13 -19.03 -11.86
CA ARG A 114 -4.06 -18.05 -11.31
C ARG A 114 -3.30 -16.77 -11.01
N GLU A 115 -4.01 -15.65 -10.90
CA GLU A 115 -3.42 -14.45 -10.34
C GLU A 115 -2.85 -14.73 -8.95
N SER A 116 -1.53 -14.72 -8.92
CA SER A 116 -0.78 -15.35 -7.87
C SER A 116 -0.40 -14.37 -6.77
N THR A 117 -0.37 -13.06 -7.05
CA THR A 117 0.20 -12.07 -6.13
C THR A 117 -0.85 -11.21 -5.42
N GLY A 118 -0.68 -11.04 -4.12
CA GLY A 118 -1.44 -10.11 -3.26
C GLY A 118 -0.63 -8.91 -2.80
N ILE A 119 0.50 -8.65 -3.47
CA ILE A 119 1.52 -7.66 -3.13
C ILE A 119 2.05 -7.03 -4.42
N ILE A 120 2.64 -5.84 -4.34
CA ILE A 120 3.35 -5.24 -5.47
C ILE A 120 4.76 -5.83 -5.54
N THR A 121 5.19 -6.27 -6.72
CA THR A 121 6.56 -6.76 -6.94
C THR A 121 7.33 -5.74 -7.78
N ARG A 122 8.38 -5.15 -7.20
CA ARG A 122 9.29 -4.23 -7.88
C ARG A 122 10.48 -5.00 -8.44
N PHE A 123 10.68 -4.91 -9.75
CA PHE A 123 11.89 -5.36 -10.42
C PHE A 123 12.76 -4.16 -10.75
N SER A 124 13.96 -4.11 -10.16
CA SER A 124 14.88 -2.98 -10.29
C SER A 124 16.31 -3.44 -10.56
N THR A 125 17.04 -2.70 -11.39
CA THR A 125 18.50 -2.89 -11.55
C THR A 125 19.28 -2.35 -10.35
N SER A 126 18.67 -1.47 -9.54
CA SER A 126 19.26 -0.97 -8.30
C SER A 126 19.14 -1.98 -7.17
N SER A 127 20.21 -2.06 -6.37
CA SER A 127 20.18 -2.76 -5.09
C SER A 127 19.09 -2.20 -4.17
N PRO A 128 18.43 -3.04 -3.34
CA PRO A 128 17.50 -2.58 -2.31
C PRO A 128 18.14 -1.71 -1.20
N GLY A 129 19.45 -1.47 -1.27
CA GLY A 129 20.25 -0.77 -0.27
C GLY A 129 21.07 -1.76 0.56
N GLN A 130 21.46 -1.34 1.76
CA GLN A 130 22.12 -2.24 2.71
C GLN A 130 21.11 -3.26 3.24
N THR A 131 21.40 -4.55 3.04
CA THR A 131 20.61 -5.67 3.56
C THR A 131 21.35 -6.31 4.75
N PRO A 132 20.64 -6.75 5.80
CA PRO A 132 21.26 -7.53 6.88
C PRO A 132 21.74 -8.90 6.40
N ALA A 133 22.84 -9.39 6.98
CA ALA A 133 23.36 -10.73 6.69
C ALA A 133 22.30 -11.81 6.98
N GLY A 134 22.07 -12.72 6.03
CA GLY A 134 21.03 -13.74 6.07
C GLY A 134 19.64 -13.27 5.59
N PHE A 135 19.45 -11.98 5.31
CA PHE A 135 18.15 -11.39 4.93
C PHE A 135 18.26 -10.52 3.66
N PRO A 136 18.51 -11.14 2.49
CA PRO A 136 18.84 -10.41 1.27
C PRO A 136 17.64 -9.72 0.58
N PHE A 137 16.39 -10.00 1.01
CA PHE A 137 15.19 -9.48 0.35
C PHE A 137 14.49 -8.43 1.19
N LYS A 138 14.24 -7.26 0.59
CA LYS A 138 13.58 -6.11 1.23
C LYS A 138 12.09 -6.12 0.98
N LEU A 139 11.31 -5.87 2.04
CA LEU A 139 9.87 -5.67 2.02
C LEU A 139 9.54 -4.27 2.54
N GLU A 140 8.63 -3.56 1.88
CA GLU A 140 7.92 -2.42 2.47
C GLU A 140 6.61 -2.94 3.09
N LEU A 141 6.30 -2.51 4.31
CA LEU A 141 5.09 -2.91 5.04
C LEU A 141 4.02 -1.81 5.00
N LEU A 142 2.77 -2.26 5.07
CA LEU A 142 1.59 -1.44 5.30
C LEU A 142 1.53 -0.98 6.75
N SER A 143 1.05 0.24 7.00
CA SER A 143 0.81 0.74 8.35
C SER A 143 -0.44 0.14 8.98
N GLN A 144 -0.63 0.37 10.28
CA GLN A 144 -1.87 -0.03 10.95
C GLN A 144 -3.11 0.64 10.34
N LEU A 145 -3.00 1.90 9.91
CA LEU A 145 -4.10 2.62 9.26
C LEU A 145 -4.35 2.15 7.82
N ASP A 146 -3.31 1.68 7.12
CA ASP A 146 -3.51 1.02 5.83
C ASP A 146 -4.30 -0.28 5.98
N VAL A 147 -4.03 -1.07 7.02
CA VAL A 147 -4.80 -2.28 7.33
C VAL A 147 -6.26 -1.95 7.63
N ALA A 148 -6.52 -0.87 8.39
CA ALA A 148 -7.88 -0.38 8.61
C ALA A 148 -8.54 0.04 7.28
N ALA A 149 -7.84 0.80 6.43
CA ALA A 149 -8.36 1.25 5.14
C ALA A 149 -8.71 0.08 4.21
N ILE A 150 -7.90 -0.98 4.21
CA ILE A 150 -8.14 -2.22 3.45
C ILE A 150 -9.43 -2.91 3.92
N ILE A 151 -9.60 -3.04 5.24
CA ILE A 151 -10.79 -3.64 5.84
C ILE A 151 -12.02 -2.80 5.50
N ILE A 152 -11.94 -1.47 5.64
CA ILE A 152 -13.04 -0.55 5.35
C ILE A 152 -13.40 -0.61 3.86
N ASN A 153 -12.40 -0.66 2.97
CA ASN A 153 -12.63 -0.81 1.54
C ASN A 153 -13.41 -2.09 1.24
N GLY A 154 -12.94 -3.23 1.73
CA GLY A 154 -13.65 -4.51 1.54
C GLY A 154 -15.05 -4.50 2.15
N TYR A 155 -15.20 -3.96 3.37
CA TYR A 155 -16.49 -3.92 4.06
C TYR A 155 -17.51 -3.03 3.33
N LEU A 156 -17.14 -1.82 2.92
CA LEU A 156 -18.07 -0.86 2.31
C LEU A 156 -18.32 -1.12 0.82
N GLU A 157 -17.34 -1.68 0.10
CA GLU A 157 -17.47 -1.94 -1.33
C GLU A 157 -17.99 -3.34 -1.67
N ASP A 158 -17.79 -4.33 -0.80
CA ASP A 158 -18.21 -5.70 -1.09
C ASP A 158 -19.40 -6.16 -0.23
N LEU A 159 -19.81 -5.41 0.80
CA LEU A 159 -20.99 -5.76 1.59
C LEU A 159 -22.16 -4.79 1.39
N GLN A 160 -23.36 -5.31 1.64
CA GLN A 160 -24.63 -4.59 1.69
C GLN A 160 -25.52 -5.18 2.79
N ASP A 161 -26.73 -4.63 2.98
CA ASP A 161 -27.70 -5.13 3.96
C ASP A 161 -27.08 -5.34 5.36
N TYR A 162 -26.45 -4.27 5.87
CA TYR A 162 -25.68 -4.30 7.11
C TYR A 162 -26.56 -4.72 8.30
N ALA A 163 -26.05 -5.64 9.12
CA ALA A 163 -26.80 -6.25 10.22
C ALA A 163 -26.88 -5.36 11.46
N GLU A 164 -25.82 -4.59 11.75
CA GLU A 164 -25.76 -3.68 12.90
C GLU A 164 -25.79 -2.20 12.47
N GLU A 165 -26.65 -1.44 13.14
CA GLU A 165 -26.67 0.01 13.06
C GLU A 165 -25.74 0.58 14.15
N VAL A 166 -24.64 1.19 13.70
CA VAL A 166 -23.76 1.97 14.58
C VAL A 166 -24.37 3.35 14.73
N THR A 167 -24.78 3.71 15.95
CA THR A 167 -25.43 5.01 16.20
C THR A 167 -24.42 6.11 16.49
N LYS A 168 -24.85 7.36 16.27
CA LYS A 168 -24.04 8.55 16.56
C LYS A 168 -23.73 8.67 18.05
N GLU A 169 -24.72 8.32 18.87
CA GLU A 169 -24.64 8.33 20.33
C GLU A 169 -23.60 7.33 20.83
N GLU A 170 -23.55 6.13 20.25
CA GLU A 170 -22.56 5.12 20.64
C GLU A 170 -21.13 5.60 20.38
N ILE A 171 -20.86 6.18 19.19
CA ILE A 171 -19.55 6.74 18.85
C ILE A 171 -19.18 7.86 19.82
N ALA A 172 -20.10 8.80 20.07
CA ALA A 172 -19.86 9.93 20.96
C ALA A 172 -19.57 9.49 22.40
N GLN A 173 -20.29 8.49 22.92
CA GLN A 173 -20.05 7.91 24.24
C GLN A 173 -18.67 7.25 24.33
N LYS A 174 -18.27 6.47 23.31
CA LYS A 174 -16.96 5.83 23.29
C LYS A 174 -15.83 6.86 23.23
N VAL A 175 -15.96 7.88 22.39
CA VAL A 175 -15.01 9.00 22.32
C VAL A 175 -14.87 9.69 23.67
N SER A 176 -15.99 9.97 24.35
CA SER A 176 -15.99 10.61 25.67
C SER A 176 -15.30 9.75 26.73
N ALA A 177 -15.59 8.44 26.76
CA ALA A 177 -14.94 7.50 27.66
C ALA A 177 -13.42 7.46 27.44
N ILE A 178 -12.97 7.33 26.19
CA ILE A 178 -11.54 7.34 25.88
C ILE A 178 -10.90 8.68 26.26
N LYS A 179 -11.54 9.82 25.98
CA LYS A 179 -11.05 11.15 26.40
C LYS A 179 -10.85 11.26 27.92
N SER A 180 -11.68 10.58 28.73
CA SER A 180 -11.51 10.56 30.19
C SER A 180 -10.39 9.65 30.69
N GLU A 181 -9.98 8.65 29.89
CA GLU A 181 -8.96 7.67 30.26
C GLU A 181 -7.55 8.05 29.80
N ILE A 182 -7.44 8.70 28.64
CA ILE A 182 -6.14 8.98 28.03
C ILE A 182 -5.30 9.93 28.88
N SER A 183 -4.03 9.59 29.02
CA SER A 183 -3.00 10.50 29.52
C SER A 183 -2.42 11.34 28.37
N GLY A 184 -1.60 12.34 28.70
CA GLY A 184 -0.87 13.13 27.68
C GLY A 184 0.23 12.36 26.93
N GLN A 185 0.36 11.04 27.14
CA GLN A 185 1.38 10.20 26.53
C GLN A 185 1.02 9.84 25.07
N ASN A 186 2.03 9.89 24.19
CA ASN A 186 1.91 9.38 22.82
C ASN A 186 2.50 7.97 22.71
N TYR A 187 1.90 7.14 21.87
CA TYR A 187 2.31 5.79 21.55
C TYR A 187 2.80 5.69 20.09
N PRO A 188 3.83 4.88 19.81
CA PRO A 188 4.37 4.73 18.45
C PRO A 188 3.38 4.05 17.49
N GLY A 189 3.70 4.11 16.19
CA GLY A 189 3.02 3.35 15.13
C GLY A 189 1.96 4.12 14.34
N VAL A 190 1.58 5.33 14.77
CA VAL A 190 0.68 6.23 14.02
C VAL A 190 1.09 7.68 14.27
N SER A 191 1.24 8.46 13.21
CA SER A 191 1.44 9.92 13.25
C SER A 191 0.16 10.70 12.90
N VAL A 192 0.11 11.98 13.28
CA VAL A 192 -1.00 12.89 12.92
C VAL A 192 -1.19 12.98 11.40
N ASP A 193 -0.10 13.06 10.64
CA ASP A 193 -0.15 13.15 9.19
C ASP A 193 -0.72 11.86 8.56
N GLU A 194 -0.36 10.69 9.10
CA GLU A 194 -0.93 9.40 8.66
C GLU A 194 -2.42 9.29 9.00
N ILE A 195 -2.88 9.82 10.14
CA ILE A 195 -4.32 9.86 10.48
C ILE A 195 -5.06 10.79 9.53
N ARG A 196 -4.51 11.96 9.21
CA ARG A 196 -5.12 12.86 8.24
C ARG A 196 -5.15 12.25 6.84
N ASP A 197 -4.10 11.53 6.42
CA ASP A 197 -4.08 10.75 5.18
C ASP A 197 -5.21 9.71 5.15
N PHE A 198 -5.40 9.00 6.26
CA PHE A 198 -6.47 8.03 6.42
C PHE A 198 -7.87 8.68 6.40
N ASN A 199 -8.06 9.81 7.08
CA ASN A 199 -9.31 10.55 7.07
C ASN A 199 -9.65 11.08 5.67
N ASP A 200 -8.66 11.62 4.95
CA ASP A 200 -8.83 12.10 3.58
C ASP A 200 -9.23 10.95 2.64
N TYR A 201 -8.58 9.79 2.78
CA TYR A 201 -8.97 8.59 2.03
C TYR A 201 -10.46 8.26 2.25
N LEU A 202 -10.91 8.17 3.49
CA LEU A 202 -12.29 7.82 3.79
C LEU A 202 -13.29 8.86 3.30
N THR A 203 -13.01 10.14 3.55
CA THR A 203 -13.92 11.25 3.22
C THR A 203 -13.95 11.59 1.74
N ILE A 204 -12.96 11.18 0.94
CA ILE A 204 -12.96 11.33 -0.51
C ILE A 204 -13.62 10.11 -1.16
N HIS A 205 -13.22 8.90 -0.78
CA HIS A 205 -13.66 7.67 -1.46
C HIS A 205 -15.03 7.18 -1.04
N PHE A 206 -15.44 7.43 0.21
CA PHE A 206 -16.68 6.91 0.77
C PHE A 206 -17.61 8.03 1.26
N ARG A 207 -17.48 9.24 0.69
CA ARG A 207 -18.22 10.44 1.11
C ARG A 207 -19.74 10.27 1.14
N ASP A 208 -20.26 9.45 0.23
CA ASP A 208 -21.70 9.21 0.04
C ASP A 208 -22.20 8.05 0.92
N ASN A 209 -21.30 7.33 1.59
CA ASN A 209 -21.66 6.31 2.56
C ASN A 209 -22.17 6.95 3.86
N TYR A 210 -23.31 6.48 4.36
CA TYR A 210 -23.95 7.09 5.53
C TYR A 210 -23.07 7.04 6.79
N ARG A 211 -22.33 5.95 7.06
CA ARG A 211 -21.43 5.87 8.24
C ARG A 211 -20.35 6.93 8.19
N ILE A 212 -19.77 7.16 7.02
CA ILE A 212 -18.69 8.13 6.82
C ILE A 212 -19.22 9.56 6.96
N ARG A 213 -20.39 9.84 6.42
CA ARG A 213 -21.09 11.11 6.62
C ARG A 213 -21.43 11.34 8.10
N ASP A 214 -21.95 10.34 8.80
CA ASP A 214 -22.29 10.44 10.21
C ASP A 214 -21.06 10.68 11.08
N CYS A 215 -19.96 9.97 10.81
CA CYS A 215 -18.66 10.23 11.44
C CYS A 215 -18.17 11.67 11.19
N LYS A 216 -18.37 12.20 9.97
CA LYS A 216 -18.01 13.57 9.62
C LYS A 216 -18.84 14.60 10.38
N GLU A 217 -20.16 14.41 10.42
CA GLU A 217 -21.09 15.30 11.13
C GLU A 217 -20.81 15.36 12.64
N LEU A 218 -20.37 14.24 13.22
CA LEU A 218 -19.98 14.18 14.63
C LEU A 218 -18.62 14.81 14.95
N GLY A 219 -17.82 15.16 13.95
CA GLY A 219 -16.42 15.55 14.15
C GLY A 219 -15.50 14.39 14.52
N PHE A 220 -15.93 13.13 14.29
CA PHE A 220 -15.20 11.93 14.69
C PHE A 220 -13.80 11.85 14.04
N PHE A 221 -13.64 12.35 12.81
CA PHE A 221 -12.34 12.38 12.15
C PHE A 221 -11.31 13.25 12.89
N GLU A 222 -11.73 14.39 13.47
CA GLU A 222 -10.84 15.22 14.31
C GLU A 222 -10.57 14.55 15.66
N ASP A 223 -11.55 13.82 16.21
CA ASP A 223 -11.32 12.99 17.38
C ASP A 223 -10.26 11.92 17.11
N LEU A 224 -10.29 11.25 15.96
CA LEU A 224 -9.25 10.28 15.60
C LEU A 224 -7.86 10.91 15.57
N VAL A 225 -7.72 12.12 15.04
CA VAL A 225 -6.45 12.87 14.99
C VAL A 225 -5.91 13.11 16.40
N GLY A 226 -6.79 13.47 17.35
CA GLY A 226 -6.40 13.75 18.74
C GLY A 226 -6.20 12.50 19.62
N LEU A 227 -6.87 11.39 19.30
CA LEU A 227 -6.98 10.21 20.17
C LEU A 227 -6.11 9.03 19.77
N LEU A 228 -6.02 8.70 18.48
CA LEU A 228 -5.25 7.53 18.03
C LEU A 228 -3.76 7.55 18.43
N PRO A 229 -3.06 8.70 18.42
CA PRO A 229 -1.67 8.76 18.89
C PRO A 229 -1.56 8.52 20.40
N LYS A 230 -2.62 8.79 21.17
CA LYS A 230 -2.63 8.67 22.64
C LYS A 230 -3.17 7.33 23.14
N LEU A 231 -3.62 6.47 22.23
CA LEU A 231 -4.06 5.12 22.56
C LEU A 231 -2.92 4.11 22.39
N PRO A 232 -2.77 3.16 23.33
CA PRO A 232 -1.99 1.95 23.11
C PRO A 232 -2.41 1.24 21.82
N GLN A 233 -1.47 0.57 21.16
CA GLN A 233 -1.66 0.11 19.79
C GLN A 233 -2.76 -0.96 19.69
N GLU A 234 -2.94 -1.74 20.75
CA GLU A 234 -3.94 -2.79 20.92
C GLU A 234 -5.32 -2.26 21.25
N ARG A 235 -5.47 -0.95 21.51
CA ARG A 235 -6.74 -0.29 21.82
C ARG A 235 -7.27 0.56 20.66
N ARG A 236 -6.46 0.87 19.66
CA ARG A 236 -6.87 1.70 18.51
C ARG A 236 -8.08 1.16 17.73
N TRP A 237 -8.29 -0.16 17.75
CA TRP A 237 -9.48 -0.77 17.15
C TRP A 237 -10.80 -0.31 17.80
N GLU A 238 -10.79 0.13 19.07
CA GLU A 238 -11.97 0.63 19.80
C GLU A 238 -12.59 1.87 19.15
N LEU A 239 -11.82 2.58 18.31
CA LEU A 239 -12.32 3.71 17.52
C LEU A 239 -12.50 3.32 16.04
N LEU A 240 -11.60 2.50 15.49
CA LEU A 240 -11.61 2.17 14.06
C LEU A 240 -12.75 1.22 13.67
N HIS A 241 -13.21 0.36 14.59
CA HIS A 241 -14.20 -0.66 14.28
C HIS A 241 -15.57 -0.14 13.88
N TYR A 242 -15.89 1.11 14.19
CA TYR A 242 -17.12 1.76 13.74
C TYR A 242 -17.21 1.88 12.21
N PHE A 243 -16.07 1.95 11.52
CA PHE A 243 -16.05 2.01 10.06
C PHE A 243 -16.41 0.68 9.37
N TRP A 244 -16.26 -0.45 10.07
CA TRP A 244 -16.69 -1.77 9.59
C TRP A 244 -17.83 -2.35 10.42
N GLY A 245 -18.71 -1.48 10.94
CA GLY A 245 -19.94 -1.87 11.63
C GLY A 245 -19.72 -2.75 12.86
N LYS A 246 -18.56 -2.61 13.52
CA LYS A 246 -18.15 -3.42 14.68
C LYS A 246 -18.09 -4.94 14.42
N ASN A 247 -18.10 -5.34 13.15
CA ASN A 247 -18.06 -6.75 12.76
C ASN A 247 -16.86 -7.47 13.40
N ALA A 248 -17.14 -8.59 14.06
CA ALA A 248 -16.16 -9.30 14.88
C ALA A 248 -15.00 -9.89 14.06
N PHE A 249 -15.30 -10.41 12.86
CA PHE A 249 -14.30 -11.02 11.98
C PHE A 249 -13.28 -9.97 11.50
N TRP A 250 -13.77 -8.82 11.03
CA TRP A 250 -12.90 -7.71 10.61
C TRP A 250 -12.06 -7.16 11.76
N THR A 251 -12.65 -7.04 12.95
CA THR A 251 -11.95 -6.64 14.16
C THR A 251 -10.85 -7.63 14.55
N GLN A 252 -11.09 -8.94 14.40
CA GLN A 252 -10.11 -9.99 14.66
C GLN A 252 -8.91 -9.90 13.70
N ILE A 253 -9.17 -9.72 12.39
CA ILE A 253 -8.11 -9.53 11.39
C ILE A 253 -7.27 -8.30 11.75
N PHE A 254 -7.92 -7.16 12.02
CA PHE A 254 -7.20 -5.93 12.37
C PHE A 254 -6.29 -6.13 13.58
N LYS A 255 -6.79 -6.79 14.64
CA LYS A 255 -6.02 -7.07 15.86
C LYS A 255 -4.82 -7.99 15.58
N GLY A 256 -5.03 -9.09 14.86
CA GLY A 256 -3.96 -10.05 14.55
C GLY A 256 -2.83 -9.43 13.73
N ILE A 257 -3.20 -8.68 12.69
CA ILE A 257 -2.23 -7.97 11.85
C ILE A 257 -1.53 -6.84 12.63
N SER A 258 -2.27 -6.10 13.46
CA SER A 258 -1.69 -5.04 14.32
C SER A 258 -0.67 -5.58 15.31
N SER A 259 -0.93 -6.75 15.91
CA SER A 259 0.01 -7.42 16.81
C SER A 259 1.30 -7.82 16.08
N THR A 260 1.18 -8.26 14.82
CA THR A 260 2.36 -8.54 13.99
C THR A 260 3.18 -7.26 13.73
N LEU A 261 2.55 -6.15 13.36
CA LEU A 261 3.24 -4.86 13.22
C LEU A 261 3.93 -4.43 14.50
N GLN A 262 3.27 -4.61 15.64
CA GLN A 262 3.83 -4.29 16.95
C GLN A 262 5.09 -5.11 17.24
N SER A 263 5.09 -6.42 16.94
CA SER A 263 6.28 -7.28 17.11
C SER A 263 7.48 -6.82 16.25
N LEU A 264 7.21 -6.11 15.16
CA LEU A 264 8.19 -5.52 14.26
C LEU A 264 8.48 -4.05 14.58
N GLY A 265 8.00 -3.53 15.71
CA GLY A 265 8.21 -2.14 16.12
C GLY A 265 7.57 -1.11 15.17
N PHE A 266 6.53 -1.50 14.42
CA PHE A 266 5.91 -0.69 13.36
C PHE A 266 6.90 -0.25 12.27
N ALA A 267 7.93 -1.05 11.99
CA ALA A 267 8.89 -0.78 10.93
C ALA A 267 8.21 -0.69 9.56
N LYS A 268 8.54 0.35 8.79
CA LYS A 268 8.07 0.52 7.40
C LYS A 268 8.81 -0.40 6.42
N VAL A 269 10.03 -0.81 6.78
CA VAL A 269 10.90 -1.66 5.98
C VAL A 269 11.40 -2.81 6.84
N VAL A 270 11.31 -4.02 6.30
CA VAL A 270 11.85 -5.24 6.90
C VAL A 270 12.56 -6.09 5.85
N PHE A 271 13.34 -7.06 6.30
CA PHE A 271 14.14 -7.95 5.48
C PHE A 271 13.81 -9.41 5.81
N VAL A 272 13.78 -10.25 4.77
CA VAL A 272 13.47 -11.68 4.86
C VAL A 272 14.52 -12.51 4.14
N ASN A 273 14.62 -13.77 4.55
CA ASN A 273 15.51 -14.75 3.94
C ASN A 273 14.85 -15.45 2.73
N THR A 274 15.57 -16.39 2.12
CA THR A 274 15.10 -17.18 0.99
C THR A 274 13.85 -18.02 1.30
N ASP A 275 13.60 -18.40 2.55
CA ASP A 275 12.46 -19.25 2.93
C ASP A 275 11.11 -18.54 2.74
N ALA A 276 11.12 -17.22 2.71
CA ALA A 276 9.95 -16.40 2.45
C ALA A 276 9.65 -16.26 0.93
N ILE A 277 10.69 -16.31 0.10
CA ILE A 277 10.62 -15.96 -1.34
C ILE A 277 10.59 -17.18 -2.25
N ILE A 278 11.40 -18.19 -1.95
CA ILE A 278 11.52 -19.39 -2.77
C ILE A 278 10.31 -20.29 -2.58
N ASN A 279 9.85 -20.88 -3.68
CA ASN A 279 8.79 -21.86 -3.68
C ASN A 279 9.15 -23.07 -2.81
N GLY A 280 8.46 -23.20 -1.68
CA GLY A 280 8.53 -24.39 -0.85
C GLY A 280 7.78 -25.58 -1.44
N LYS A 281 7.88 -26.72 -0.76
CA LYS A 281 7.15 -27.94 -1.16
C LYS A 281 5.65 -27.74 -1.00
N LYS A 282 4.87 -28.26 -1.96
CA LYS A 282 3.42 -28.37 -1.85
C LYS A 282 3.07 -29.17 -0.60
N GLN A 283 2.17 -28.63 0.21
CA GLN A 283 1.61 -29.31 1.38
C GLN A 283 0.12 -29.56 1.14
N PRO A 284 -0.44 -30.74 1.47
CA PRO A 284 -1.83 -31.11 1.10
C PRO A 284 -2.90 -30.10 1.55
N GLN A 285 -2.67 -29.44 2.68
CA GLN A 285 -3.61 -28.52 3.34
C GLN A 285 -3.37 -27.04 3.01
N PHE A 286 -2.29 -26.70 2.31
CA PHE A 286 -1.96 -25.33 1.93
C PHE A 286 -1.94 -25.18 0.41
N GLY A 287 -1.71 -23.96 -0.07
CA GLY A 287 -1.48 -23.70 -1.49
C GLY A 287 -0.29 -24.49 -2.07
N ASN A 288 -0.06 -24.29 -3.37
CA ASN A 288 0.95 -25.08 -4.10
C ASN A 288 2.40 -24.75 -3.71
N THR A 289 2.60 -23.71 -2.89
CA THR A 289 3.88 -23.19 -2.42
C THR A 289 3.70 -22.63 -1.02
N THR A 290 4.80 -22.29 -0.35
CA THR A 290 4.82 -21.61 0.96
C THR A 290 5.29 -20.16 0.86
N ASN A 291 5.62 -19.69 -0.35
CA ASN A 291 6.15 -18.33 -0.54
C ASN A 291 5.11 -17.25 -0.17
N ILE A 292 5.60 -16.06 0.15
CA ILE A 292 4.77 -14.89 0.51
C ILE A 292 4.19 -14.16 -0.71
N LEU A 293 4.67 -14.50 -1.92
CA LEU A 293 4.11 -13.94 -3.14
C LEU A 293 2.71 -14.51 -3.40
N ASP A 294 2.44 -15.74 -3.00
CA ASP A 294 1.14 -16.40 -3.21
C ASP A 294 0.05 -15.79 -2.32
N VAL A 295 -0.94 -15.19 -2.95
CA VAL A 295 -2.11 -14.56 -2.31
C VAL A 295 -2.92 -15.53 -1.45
N GLU A 296 -2.85 -16.85 -1.71
CA GLU A 296 -3.51 -17.84 -0.87
C GLU A 296 -2.99 -17.84 0.56
N ARG A 297 -1.74 -17.39 0.83
CA ARG A 297 -1.22 -17.25 2.20
C ARG A 297 -2.15 -16.42 3.08
N ILE A 298 -2.73 -15.33 2.54
CA ILE A 298 -3.67 -14.48 3.29
C ILE A 298 -4.91 -15.28 3.67
N LYS A 299 -5.40 -16.14 2.77
CA LYS A 299 -6.63 -16.94 2.95
C LYS A 299 -6.47 -18.13 3.89
N GLU A 300 -5.24 -18.42 4.30
CA GLU A 300 -4.86 -19.51 5.20
C GLU A 300 -4.74 -19.03 6.66
N MET A 301 -4.94 -17.73 6.95
CA MET A 301 -4.73 -17.10 8.26
C MET A 301 -5.44 -17.80 9.42
N PHE A 302 -6.62 -18.37 9.18
CA PHE A 302 -7.43 -19.04 10.21
C PHE A 302 -7.46 -20.56 10.06
N TYR A 303 -6.53 -21.16 9.31
CA TYR A 303 -6.42 -22.62 9.25
C TYR A 303 -5.98 -23.18 10.61
N THR A 304 -6.50 -24.36 10.96
CA THR A 304 -6.18 -25.02 12.24
C THR A 304 -4.68 -25.32 12.36
N GLN A 305 -4.03 -25.64 11.25
CA GLN A 305 -2.58 -25.80 11.16
C GLN A 305 -2.00 -24.62 10.40
N SER A 306 -0.91 -24.05 10.90
CA SER A 306 -0.19 -22.95 10.27
C SER A 306 1.12 -23.42 9.64
N LEU A 307 1.58 -22.70 8.63
CA LEU A 307 2.94 -22.84 8.12
C LEU A 307 3.95 -22.32 9.15
N ASP A 308 5.19 -22.81 9.05
CA ASP A 308 6.29 -22.32 9.88
C ASP A 308 6.43 -20.80 9.79
N LYS A 309 6.64 -20.19 10.95
CA LYS A 309 6.92 -18.76 11.07
C LYS A 309 8.20 -18.41 10.29
N LEU A 310 8.23 -17.19 9.77
CA LEU A 310 9.38 -16.63 9.08
C LEU A 310 10.20 -15.78 10.02
N PRO A 311 11.54 -15.89 10.00
CA PRO A 311 12.40 -14.88 10.60
C PRO A 311 12.30 -13.60 9.76
N VAL A 312 12.03 -12.48 10.42
CA VAL A 312 11.93 -11.15 9.81
C VAL A 312 12.82 -10.20 10.59
N GLN A 313 13.67 -9.44 9.90
CA GLN A 313 14.57 -8.46 10.51
C GLN A 313 14.20 -7.04 10.11
N THR A 314 14.13 -6.11 11.08
CA THR A 314 13.96 -4.68 10.80
C THR A 314 15.30 -4.03 10.42
N SER A 315 15.25 -2.85 9.79
CA SER A 315 16.46 -2.05 9.50
C SER A 315 17.27 -1.69 10.75
N GLU A 316 16.63 -1.64 11.91
CA GLU A 316 17.26 -1.35 13.21
C GLU A 316 17.89 -2.60 13.86
N GLY A 317 17.74 -3.77 13.24
CA GLY A 317 18.32 -5.03 13.71
C GLY A 317 17.41 -5.88 14.60
N ASN A 318 16.18 -5.44 14.90
CA ASN A 318 15.21 -6.25 15.64
C ASN A 318 14.78 -7.46 14.78
N GLN A 319 14.79 -8.67 15.36
CA GLN A 319 14.35 -9.88 14.70
C GLN A 319 13.12 -10.46 15.38
N ALA A 320 12.12 -10.85 14.59
CA ALA A 320 10.89 -11.48 15.07
C ALA A 320 10.53 -12.72 14.24
N GLN A 321 9.85 -13.67 14.86
CA GLN A 321 9.25 -14.82 14.19
C GLN A 321 7.79 -14.52 13.86
N VAL A 322 7.50 -14.36 12.57
CA VAL A 322 6.21 -13.84 12.08
C VAL A 322 5.44 -14.91 11.31
N GLY A 323 4.13 -14.99 11.53
CA GLY A 323 3.25 -15.87 10.76
C GLY A 323 3.22 -15.49 9.28
N ARG A 324 3.26 -16.49 8.38
CA ARG A 324 3.33 -16.23 6.92
C ARG A 324 2.10 -15.49 6.40
N SER A 325 0.92 -15.82 6.92
CA SER A 325 -0.35 -15.22 6.50
C SER A 325 -0.44 -13.74 6.91
N GLU A 326 -0.08 -13.43 8.15
CA GLU A 326 -0.04 -12.07 8.68
C GLU A 326 1.01 -11.22 7.98
N LEU A 327 2.22 -11.77 7.77
CA LEU A 327 3.26 -11.08 7.01
C LEU A 327 2.78 -10.80 5.58
N THR A 328 2.21 -11.79 4.89
CA THR A 328 1.71 -11.60 3.52
C THR A 328 0.59 -10.56 3.46
N ALA A 329 -0.28 -10.51 4.48
CA ALA A 329 -1.29 -9.46 4.58
C ALA A 329 -0.68 -8.06 4.73
N LEU A 330 0.44 -7.93 5.45
CA LEU A 330 1.16 -6.67 5.71
C LEU A 330 2.04 -6.17 4.58
N ILE A 331 2.52 -7.02 3.68
CA ILE A 331 3.44 -6.57 2.63
C ILE A 331 2.74 -5.61 1.68
N LYS A 332 3.32 -4.42 1.54
CA LYS A 332 2.99 -3.44 0.51
C LYS A 332 3.74 -3.78 -0.79
N GLU A 333 5.07 -3.86 -0.69
CA GLU A 333 5.97 -4.04 -1.82
C GLU A 333 7.07 -5.05 -1.49
N LEU A 334 7.43 -5.89 -2.45
CA LEU A 334 8.64 -6.71 -2.45
C LEU A 334 9.63 -6.15 -3.49
N HIS A 335 10.85 -5.85 -3.08
CA HIS A 335 11.94 -5.43 -4.00
C HIS A 335 12.75 -6.64 -4.43
N LEU A 336 12.73 -6.93 -5.74
CA LEU A 336 13.58 -7.92 -6.40
C LEU A 336 14.61 -7.22 -7.30
N GLN A 337 15.89 -7.39 -6.97
CA GLN A 337 16.96 -6.87 -7.82
C GLN A 337 17.15 -7.77 -9.04
N ILE A 338 17.21 -7.20 -10.24
CA ILE A 338 17.53 -7.91 -11.48
C ILE A 338 18.95 -7.55 -11.95
N PRO A 339 19.66 -8.45 -12.66
CA PRO A 339 20.96 -8.14 -13.24
C PRO A 339 20.90 -6.92 -14.17
N ASN A 340 21.90 -6.05 -14.14
CA ASN A 340 22.02 -4.93 -15.07
C ASN A 340 22.82 -5.32 -16.33
N ASP A 341 22.47 -6.43 -16.97
CA ASP A 341 23.16 -6.95 -18.15
C ASP A 341 22.61 -6.41 -19.49
N PHE A 342 21.73 -5.41 -19.40
CA PHE A 342 21.08 -4.70 -20.51
C PHE A 342 21.98 -3.62 -21.14
N GLU A 343 22.86 -2.99 -20.34
CA GLU A 343 23.64 -1.82 -20.78
C GLU A 343 24.58 -2.14 -21.96
N ALA A 344 25.17 -3.33 -21.97
CA ALA A 344 26.12 -3.75 -23.00
C ALA A 344 25.47 -3.98 -24.38
N GLY A 345 24.18 -4.35 -24.43
CA GLY A 345 23.47 -4.69 -25.66
C GLY A 345 22.70 -3.53 -26.31
N GLY A 346 22.57 -2.39 -25.62
CA GLY A 346 21.77 -1.25 -26.09
C GLY A 346 20.25 -1.46 -26.08
N GLU A 347 19.78 -2.64 -25.67
CA GLU A 347 18.37 -2.95 -25.46
C GLU A 347 17.91 -2.50 -24.06
N LYS A 348 16.59 -2.28 -23.90
CA LYS A 348 15.96 -2.06 -22.58
C LYS A 348 16.59 -0.95 -21.72
N LYS A 349 17.16 0.08 -22.36
CA LYS A 349 17.76 1.27 -21.70
C LYS A 349 16.84 1.90 -20.65
N LEU A 350 15.52 1.78 -20.80
CA LEU A 350 14.55 2.23 -19.81
C LEU A 350 14.84 1.69 -18.39
N LEU A 351 15.31 0.45 -18.25
CA LEU A 351 15.58 -0.19 -16.96
C LEU A 351 16.82 0.34 -16.24
N ALA A 352 17.63 1.16 -16.92
CA ALA A 352 18.69 1.92 -16.26
C ALA A 352 18.13 3.09 -15.43
N PHE A 353 16.89 3.53 -15.70
CA PHE A 353 16.31 4.74 -15.10
C PHE A 353 14.96 4.49 -14.42
N ALA A 354 14.25 3.44 -14.83
CA ALA A 354 12.94 3.10 -14.31
C ALA A 354 12.86 1.66 -13.82
N ASP A 355 12.06 1.44 -12.79
CA ASP A 355 11.72 0.13 -12.28
C ASP A 355 10.43 -0.38 -12.91
N ILE A 356 10.24 -1.70 -12.93
CA ILE A 356 8.97 -2.32 -13.32
C ILE A 356 8.22 -2.69 -12.04
N LEU A 357 6.95 -2.26 -11.94
CA LEU A 357 6.05 -2.66 -10.87
C LEU A 357 4.99 -3.61 -11.43
N ASP A 358 5.00 -4.86 -10.95
CA ASP A 358 3.90 -5.79 -11.17
C ASP A 358 2.85 -5.57 -10.07
N PHE A 359 1.70 -5.02 -10.45
CA PHE A 359 0.59 -4.86 -9.53
C PHE A 359 -0.25 -6.13 -9.48
N PRO A 360 -0.76 -6.49 -8.28
CA PRO A 360 -1.74 -7.55 -8.17
C PRO A 360 -2.99 -7.15 -8.97
N GLY A 361 -3.56 -8.05 -9.76
CA GLY A 361 -4.71 -7.67 -10.58
C GLY A 361 -6.01 -7.59 -9.81
N SER A 362 -6.91 -6.82 -10.41
CA SER A 362 -8.24 -6.58 -9.88
C SER A 362 -9.17 -7.75 -10.20
N LYS A 363 -10.12 -7.99 -9.28
CA LYS A 363 -11.25 -8.90 -9.46
C LYS A 363 -12.55 -8.12 -9.36
N SER A 364 -13.59 -8.65 -9.98
CA SER A 364 -14.94 -8.11 -9.84
C SER A 364 -15.34 -8.10 -8.37
N ARG A 365 -16.04 -7.03 -7.99
CA ARG A 365 -16.68 -6.94 -6.69
C ARG A 365 -18.05 -7.55 -6.73
N GLU A 366 -18.44 -8.06 -5.59
CA GLU A 366 -19.75 -8.67 -5.36
C GLU A 366 -20.37 -7.92 -4.19
N LYS A 367 -21.63 -7.50 -4.28
CA LYS A 367 -22.36 -6.92 -3.15
C LYS A 367 -23.03 -8.05 -2.38
N VAL A 368 -22.36 -8.53 -1.34
CA VAL A 368 -22.81 -9.66 -0.52
C VAL A 368 -23.55 -9.13 0.71
N PRO A 369 -24.79 -9.58 1.00
CA PRO A 369 -25.47 -9.23 2.25
C PRO A 369 -24.61 -9.61 3.46
N GLU A 370 -24.49 -8.73 4.47
CA GLU A 370 -23.60 -8.96 5.61
C GLU A 370 -23.95 -10.25 6.37
N ALA A 371 -25.23 -10.61 6.47
CA ALA A 371 -25.66 -11.88 7.06
C ALA A 371 -25.09 -13.11 6.34
N VAL A 372 -25.02 -13.07 5.00
CA VAL A 372 -24.43 -14.13 4.16
C VAL A 372 -22.90 -14.12 4.31
N PHE A 373 -22.29 -12.94 4.34
CA PHE A 373 -20.87 -12.82 4.64
C PHE A 373 -20.52 -13.47 5.97
N ASN A 374 -21.31 -13.22 7.02
CA ASN A 374 -21.06 -13.75 8.36
C ASN A 374 -21.19 -15.28 8.44
N SER A 375 -22.06 -15.90 7.63
CA SER A 375 -22.23 -17.36 7.56
C SER A 375 -21.20 -18.07 6.66
N ASN A 376 -20.49 -17.32 5.80
CA ASN A 376 -19.44 -17.88 4.96
C ASN A 376 -18.21 -18.36 5.76
N ASN A 377 -17.46 -19.29 5.17
CA ASN A 377 -16.17 -19.70 5.69
C ASN A 377 -15.12 -18.57 5.63
N GLU A 378 -14.06 -18.70 6.43
CA GLU A 378 -13.00 -17.71 6.59
C GLU A 378 -12.28 -17.42 5.27
N LYS A 379 -12.09 -18.43 4.41
CA LYS A 379 -11.44 -18.28 3.11
C LYS A 379 -12.22 -17.36 2.17
N ALA A 380 -13.55 -17.50 2.14
CA ALA A 380 -14.42 -16.62 1.37
C ALA A 380 -14.38 -15.19 1.93
N LYS A 381 -14.45 -15.04 3.26
CA LYS A 381 -14.34 -13.74 3.93
C LYS A 381 -13.00 -13.05 3.65
N LEU A 382 -11.88 -13.78 3.71
CA LEU A 382 -10.53 -13.28 3.39
C LEU A 382 -10.35 -12.91 1.91
N SER A 383 -11.21 -13.42 1.02
CA SER A 383 -11.17 -13.01 -0.39
C SER A 383 -11.65 -11.55 -0.56
N ILE A 384 -12.54 -11.06 0.31
CA ILE A 384 -12.91 -9.63 0.36
C ILE A 384 -11.74 -8.79 0.87
N TYR A 385 -11.02 -9.26 1.90
CA TYR A 385 -9.81 -8.58 2.38
C TYR A 385 -8.79 -8.39 1.25
N VAL A 386 -8.55 -9.44 0.46
CA VAL A 386 -7.64 -9.40 -0.69
C VAL A 386 -8.09 -8.35 -1.72
N ARG A 387 -9.39 -8.27 -2.05
CA ARG A 387 -9.89 -7.23 -2.97
C ARG A 387 -9.69 -5.83 -2.41
N GLY A 388 -9.99 -5.62 -1.13
CA GLY A 388 -9.71 -4.38 -0.42
C GLY A 388 -8.23 -4.00 -0.46
N LYS A 389 -7.33 -4.99 -0.28
CA LYS A 389 -5.87 -4.80 -0.31
C LYS A 389 -5.40 -4.35 -1.68
N VAL A 390 -5.83 -5.03 -2.75
CA VAL A 390 -5.45 -4.67 -4.13
C VAL A 390 -5.88 -3.24 -4.47
N ALA A 391 -7.12 -2.87 -4.11
CA ALA A 391 -7.62 -1.52 -4.35
C ALA A 391 -6.86 -0.46 -3.55
N HIS A 392 -6.58 -0.72 -2.27
CA HIS A 392 -5.83 0.20 -1.42
C HIS A 392 -4.38 0.39 -1.89
N LEU A 393 -3.72 -0.68 -2.33
CA LEU A 393 -2.36 -0.60 -2.89
C LEU A 393 -2.30 0.31 -4.12
N PHE A 394 -3.28 0.21 -5.03
CA PHE A 394 -3.36 1.10 -6.18
C PHE A 394 -3.59 2.57 -5.75
N TYR A 395 -4.47 2.80 -4.77
CA TYR A 395 -4.68 4.13 -4.19
C TYR A 395 -3.37 4.70 -3.61
N LEU A 396 -2.66 3.93 -2.77
CA LEU A 396 -1.42 4.39 -2.13
C LEU A 396 -0.37 4.80 -3.16
N TYR A 397 -0.16 4.00 -4.21
CA TYR A 397 0.84 4.32 -5.23
C TYR A 397 0.46 5.54 -6.06
N ASN A 398 -0.82 5.78 -6.30
CA ASN A 398 -1.24 7.03 -6.93
C ASN A 398 -1.01 8.21 -6.00
N ARG A 399 -1.52 8.13 -4.77
CA ARG A 399 -1.41 9.20 -3.76
C ARG A 399 0.04 9.62 -3.54
N ASP A 400 0.95 8.64 -3.50
CA ASP A 400 2.37 8.84 -3.20
C ASP A 400 3.23 9.06 -4.47
N MET A 401 2.60 9.33 -5.62
CA MET A 401 3.28 9.55 -6.91
C MET A 401 4.22 8.40 -7.32
N GLY A 402 3.90 7.18 -6.89
CA GLY A 402 4.67 5.97 -7.11
C GLY A 402 4.45 5.32 -8.48
N ILE A 403 3.58 5.89 -9.34
CA ILE A 403 3.35 5.45 -10.73
C ILE A 403 3.72 6.58 -11.69
N SER A 404 4.84 6.44 -12.39
CA SER A 404 5.26 7.41 -13.42
C SER A 404 4.62 7.09 -14.78
N THR A 405 4.50 5.81 -15.11
CA THR A 405 3.87 5.33 -16.35
C THR A 405 2.98 4.14 -16.02
N LEU A 406 1.74 4.18 -16.48
CA LEU A 406 0.79 3.09 -16.31
C LEU A 406 0.61 2.33 -17.63
N LEU A 407 1.00 1.06 -17.64
CA LEU A 407 0.69 0.11 -18.71
C LEU A 407 -0.54 -0.69 -18.29
N TYR A 408 -1.67 -0.37 -18.91
CA TYR A 408 -2.91 -1.11 -18.69
C TYR A 408 -2.99 -2.31 -19.63
N CYS A 409 -3.06 -3.50 -19.05
CA CYS A 409 -3.17 -4.77 -19.75
C CYS A 409 -4.63 -5.23 -19.74
N MET A 410 -5.18 -5.46 -20.92
CA MET A 410 -6.56 -5.91 -21.12
C MET A 410 -6.61 -6.95 -22.23
N ASP A 411 -7.64 -7.80 -22.20
CA ASP A 411 -7.93 -8.71 -23.29
C ASP A 411 -8.52 -7.95 -24.50
N ASN A 412 -8.71 -8.66 -25.61
CA ASN A 412 -9.41 -8.14 -26.79
C ASN A 412 -10.91 -7.87 -26.52
N GLU A 413 -11.47 -8.49 -25.48
CA GLU A 413 -12.82 -8.26 -25.00
C GLU A 413 -12.88 -7.11 -23.98
N PRO A 414 -14.01 -6.37 -23.91
CA PRO A 414 -14.19 -5.33 -22.90
C PRO A 414 -13.97 -5.89 -21.49
N PRO A 415 -13.35 -5.11 -20.58
CA PRO A 415 -13.08 -5.57 -19.23
C PRO A 415 -14.36 -6.03 -18.52
N LEU A 416 -14.40 -7.31 -18.09
CA LEU A 416 -15.50 -7.88 -17.28
C LEU A 416 -15.67 -7.20 -15.90
N VAL A 417 -14.61 -6.61 -15.37
CA VAL A 417 -14.58 -5.82 -14.13
C VAL A 417 -14.98 -4.37 -14.41
N SER A 418 -16.19 -4.00 -13.99
CA SER A 418 -16.79 -2.67 -14.15
C SER A 418 -16.00 -1.52 -13.49
N GLU A 419 -15.16 -1.80 -12.49
CA GLU A 419 -14.42 -0.77 -11.74
C GLU A 419 -13.14 -0.28 -12.44
N SER A 420 -12.56 -1.09 -13.32
CA SER A 420 -11.25 -0.77 -13.93
C SER A 420 -11.28 0.55 -14.76
N PRO A 421 -12.33 0.82 -15.56
CA PRO A 421 -12.44 2.09 -16.29
C PRO A 421 -12.52 3.34 -15.39
N GLY A 422 -13.23 3.29 -14.26
CA GLY A 422 -13.36 4.42 -13.34
C GLY A 422 -12.04 4.76 -12.64
N LEU A 423 -11.34 3.73 -12.19
CA LEU A 423 -10.02 3.84 -11.57
C LEU A 423 -8.97 4.39 -12.54
N LEU A 424 -8.95 3.91 -13.79
CA LEU A 424 -8.10 4.47 -14.86
C LEU A 424 -8.48 5.90 -15.20
N GLY A 425 -9.78 6.19 -15.32
CA GLY A 425 -10.27 7.54 -15.60
C GLY A 425 -9.82 8.54 -14.55
N ASN A 426 -9.91 8.20 -13.26
CA ASN A 426 -9.42 9.05 -12.18
C ASN A 426 -7.90 9.26 -12.25
N TRP A 427 -7.14 8.22 -12.57
CA TRP A 427 -5.69 8.35 -12.76
C TRP A 427 -5.36 9.28 -13.93
N ILE A 428 -6.02 9.14 -15.07
CA ILE A 428 -5.84 10.00 -16.25
C ILE A 428 -6.19 11.46 -15.91
N LYS A 429 -7.32 11.67 -15.23
CA LYS A 429 -7.75 13.01 -14.80
C LYS A 429 -6.71 13.70 -13.94
N GLN A 430 -6.11 12.95 -13.02
CA GLN A 430 -5.20 13.50 -12.02
C GLN A 430 -3.76 13.64 -12.53
N TYR A 431 -3.27 12.68 -13.31
CA TYR A 431 -1.83 12.57 -13.64
C TYR A 431 -1.51 12.64 -15.13
N ALA A 432 -2.48 12.44 -16.04
CA ALA A 432 -2.24 12.47 -17.48
C ALA A 432 -2.81 13.72 -18.18
N GLY A 433 -3.20 14.75 -17.41
CA GLY A 433 -3.61 16.04 -17.95
C GLY A 433 -5.12 16.23 -18.16
N GLY A 434 -5.98 15.39 -17.58
CA GLY A 434 -7.42 15.65 -17.52
C GLY A 434 -8.26 14.87 -18.54
N ASP A 435 -9.54 15.24 -18.60
CA ASP A 435 -10.58 14.49 -19.33
C ASP A 435 -10.57 14.68 -20.84
N THR A 436 -10.11 15.82 -21.34
CA THR A 436 -10.14 16.12 -22.77
C THR A 436 -8.79 15.92 -23.45
N PRO A 437 -8.76 15.50 -24.74
CA PRO A 437 -7.52 15.41 -25.50
C PRO A 437 -6.67 16.69 -25.46
N GLU A 438 -7.31 17.86 -25.50
CA GLU A 438 -6.65 19.16 -25.49
C GLU A 438 -5.96 19.45 -24.14
N ALA A 439 -6.61 19.11 -23.03
CA ALA A 439 -6.03 19.26 -21.71
C ALA A 439 -4.80 18.35 -21.53
N ARG A 440 -4.89 17.11 -22.05
CA ARG A 440 -3.75 16.17 -22.07
C ARG A 440 -2.60 16.66 -22.94
N ALA A 441 -2.89 17.20 -24.14
CA ALA A 441 -1.87 17.80 -25.00
C ALA A 441 -1.16 18.98 -24.33
N LYS A 442 -1.92 19.90 -23.70
CA LYS A 442 -1.35 21.03 -22.95
C LYS A 442 -0.49 20.58 -21.77
N HIS A 443 -0.92 19.53 -21.06
CA HIS A 443 -0.14 18.93 -19.99
C HIS A 443 1.18 18.36 -20.52
N GLN A 444 1.14 17.60 -21.62
CA GLN A 444 2.32 17.06 -22.28
C GLN A 444 3.28 18.16 -22.71
N ASP A 445 2.80 19.24 -23.32
CA ASP A 445 3.63 20.38 -23.71
C ASP A 445 4.34 21.01 -22.51
N LYS A 446 3.62 21.17 -21.39
CA LYS A 446 4.20 21.68 -20.13
C LYS A 446 5.27 20.74 -19.58
N VAL A 447 5.03 19.43 -19.59
CA VAL A 447 6.03 18.43 -19.17
C VAL A 447 7.27 18.51 -20.06
N MET A 448 7.09 18.60 -21.38
CA MET A 448 8.20 18.73 -22.33
C MET A 448 8.98 20.03 -22.18
N GLN A 449 8.34 21.13 -21.75
CA GLN A 449 9.02 22.38 -21.42
C GLN A 449 9.87 22.26 -20.15
N LEU A 450 9.40 21.53 -19.14
CA LEU A 450 10.16 21.30 -17.90
C LEU A 450 11.37 20.37 -18.08
N LEU A 451 11.34 19.53 -19.13
CA LEU A 451 12.42 18.60 -19.46
C LEU A 451 13.50 19.20 -20.37
N ARG A 452 13.29 20.40 -20.93
CA ARG A 452 14.28 21.15 -21.72
C ARG A 452 15.12 22.01 -20.80
#